data_AF-A0A543IAX9-F1
#
_entry.id   AF-A0A543IAX9-F1
#
_cell.length_a   1.000
_cell.length_b   1.000
_cell.length_c   1.000
_cell.angle_alpha   90.00
_cell.angle_beta   90.00
_cell.angle_gamma   90.00
#
_symmetry.space_group_name_H-M   'P 1'
#
loop_
_entity.id
_entity.type
_entity.pdbx_description
1 polymer ?
#
loop_
_entity_poly.entity_id
_entity_poly.type
_entity_poly.pdbx_seq_one_letter_code
_entity_poly.pdbx_strand_id
1 'polypeptide(L)'
;MNLDVPDGKDPIQYAWGELVPGIGPAAAHLSLAVYEHTTLGLREFEAARLRVAQLNGCAFCLDWRTERDGRKVEDGFADAVTEWRTTDAFDDRTRLAAEYAERYVLDHHGLDEEFWDRMTAHYTQREIVELSMCIGSWLAFGRLNRVLGLDTMCVVPRR
;
A
#
# COMPACT_ATOMS: atom_id res chain seq x y z
N MET A 1 9.78 -4.56 17.15
CA MET A 1 9.18 -5.01 18.43
C MET A 1 8.17 -6.07 18.06
N ASN A 2 8.04 -7.15 18.81
CA ASN A 2 6.99 -8.14 18.56
C ASN A 2 5.91 -7.95 19.62
N LEU A 3 4.64 -7.81 19.22
CA LEU A 3 3.51 -7.88 20.15
C LEU A 3 3.39 -9.28 20.76
N ASP A 4 3.04 -9.33 22.04
CA ASP A 4 2.69 -10.58 22.73
C ASP A 4 1.29 -11.02 22.31
N VAL A 5 1.21 -11.80 21.24
CA VAL A 5 -0.04 -12.34 20.71
C VAL A 5 -0.37 -13.65 21.43
N PRO A 6 -1.58 -13.80 22.03
CA PRO A 6 -2.00 -15.04 22.66
C PRO A 6 -1.98 -16.22 21.68
N ASP A 7 -1.62 -17.41 22.19
CA ASP A 7 -1.61 -18.64 21.40
C ASP A 7 -2.94 -18.85 20.64
N GLY A 8 -2.85 -19.12 19.34
CA GLY A 8 -4.01 -19.40 18.47
C GLY A 8 -4.73 -18.16 17.91
N LYS A 9 -4.29 -16.95 18.23
CA LYS A 9 -4.84 -15.73 17.63
C LYS A 9 -4.06 -15.28 16.40
N ASP A 10 -4.78 -14.72 15.43
CA ASP A 10 -4.17 -14.02 14.31
C ASP A 10 -3.57 -12.68 14.81
N PRO A 11 -2.28 -12.40 14.55
CA PRO A 11 -1.60 -11.20 15.05
C PRO A 11 -2.26 -9.89 14.62
N ILE A 12 -2.74 -9.79 13.38
CA ILE A 12 -3.37 -8.58 12.86
C ILE A 12 -4.75 -8.41 13.48
N GLN A 13 -5.58 -9.45 13.50
CA GLN A 13 -6.91 -9.41 14.12
C GLN A 13 -6.83 -9.11 15.62
N TYR A 14 -5.87 -9.68 16.32
CA TYR A 14 -5.66 -9.40 17.75
C TYR A 14 -5.26 -7.95 17.96
N ALA A 15 -4.23 -7.47 17.24
CA ALA A 15 -3.73 -6.12 17.40
C ALA A 15 -4.78 -5.06 17.04
N TRP A 16 -5.47 -5.22 15.91
CA TRP A 16 -6.42 -4.23 15.41
C TRP A 16 -7.81 -4.37 16.05
N GLY A 17 -8.26 -5.60 16.26
CA GLY A 17 -9.61 -5.88 16.75
C GLY A 17 -9.74 -5.87 18.27
N GLU A 18 -8.73 -6.36 19.01
CA GLU A 18 -8.84 -6.56 20.45
C GLU A 18 -8.02 -5.58 21.28
N LEU A 19 -6.78 -5.25 20.86
CA LEU A 19 -5.96 -4.28 21.60
C LEU A 19 -6.43 -2.84 21.41
N VAL A 20 -6.96 -2.50 20.23
CA VAL A 20 -7.45 -1.15 19.91
C VAL A 20 -8.83 -1.16 19.24
N PRO A 21 -9.88 -1.69 19.89
CA PRO A 21 -11.19 -1.96 19.27
C PRO A 21 -11.92 -0.71 18.73
N GLY A 22 -11.57 0.49 19.19
CA GLY A 22 -12.08 1.75 18.65
C GLY A 22 -11.27 2.31 17.48
N ILE A 23 -9.99 1.96 17.38
CA ILE A 23 -9.05 2.52 16.40
C ILE A 23 -8.92 1.58 15.19
N GLY A 24 -8.73 0.27 15.43
CA GLY A 24 -8.47 -0.70 14.37
C GLY A 24 -9.61 -0.82 13.36
N PRO A 25 -10.88 -0.99 13.79
CA PRO A 25 -12.01 -1.00 12.85
C PRO A 25 -12.16 0.32 12.07
N ALA A 26 -11.92 1.47 12.72
CA ALA A 26 -11.96 2.77 12.03
C ALA A 26 -10.84 2.90 10.98
N ALA A 27 -9.62 2.43 11.30
CA ALA A 27 -8.50 2.37 10.36
C ALA A 27 -8.76 1.41 9.19
N ALA A 28 -9.39 0.25 9.47
CA ALA A 28 -9.80 -0.69 8.44
C ALA A 28 -10.88 -0.08 7.51
N HIS A 29 -11.87 0.63 8.05
CA HIS A 29 -12.86 1.36 7.26
C HIS A 29 -12.23 2.44 6.38
N LEU A 30 -11.25 3.19 6.89
CA LEU A 30 -10.50 4.14 6.08
C LEU A 30 -9.79 3.43 4.92
N SER A 31 -9.08 2.34 5.21
CA SER A 31 -8.42 1.55 4.17
C SER A 31 -9.42 1.10 3.12
N LEU A 32 -10.54 0.46 3.51
CA LEU A 32 -11.58 -0.01 2.60
C LEU A 32 -12.18 1.12 1.76
N ALA A 33 -12.47 2.27 2.35
CA ALA A 33 -13.02 3.41 1.63
C ALA A 33 -12.09 3.89 0.49
N VAL A 34 -10.76 3.85 0.69
CA VAL A 34 -9.80 4.17 -0.35
C VAL A 34 -9.87 3.18 -1.52
N TYR A 35 -10.08 1.90 -1.25
CA TYR A 35 -10.26 0.86 -2.27
C TYR A 35 -11.60 0.99 -3.01
N GLU A 36 -12.69 1.19 -2.29
CA GLU A 36 -14.05 1.12 -2.81
C GLU A 36 -14.46 2.38 -3.59
N HIS A 37 -13.90 3.54 -3.24
CA HIS A 37 -14.34 4.83 -3.78
C HIS A 37 -13.33 5.51 -4.71
N THR A 38 -12.14 4.94 -4.89
CA THR A 38 -11.17 5.51 -5.83
C THR A 38 -11.65 5.41 -7.27
N THR A 39 -11.31 6.44 -8.04
CA THR A 39 -11.48 6.52 -9.50
C THR A 39 -10.22 6.15 -10.27
N LEU A 40 -9.09 5.94 -9.59
CA LEU A 40 -7.84 5.50 -10.20
C LEU A 40 -8.01 4.19 -10.95
N GLY A 41 -7.26 3.96 -12.03
CA GLY A 41 -7.20 2.66 -12.67
C GLY A 41 -6.50 1.62 -11.79
N LEU A 42 -6.71 0.34 -12.12
CA LEU A 42 -6.14 -0.78 -11.35
C LEU A 42 -4.61 -0.74 -11.33
N ARG A 43 -3.97 -0.40 -12.45
CA ARG A 43 -2.49 -0.37 -12.56
C ARG A 43 -1.89 0.73 -11.70
N GLU A 44 -2.43 1.94 -11.75
CA GLU A 44 -1.93 3.07 -10.98
C GLU A 44 -2.08 2.82 -9.47
N PHE A 45 -3.24 2.30 -9.08
CA PHE A 45 -3.52 1.95 -7.70
C PHE A 45 -2.54 0.88 -7.19
N GLU A 46 -2.39 -0.23 -7.94
CA GLU A 46 -1.51 -1.33 -7.55
C GLU A 46 -0.04 -0.94 -7.61
N ALA A 47 0.38 -0.10 -8.56
CA ALA A 47 1.76 0.39 -8.64
C ALA A 47 2.14 1.17 -7.38
N ALA A 48 1.29 2.09 -6.93
CA ALA A 48 1.53 2.83 -5.70
C ALA A 48 1.50 1.91 -4.47
N ARG A 49 0.46 1.07 -4.34
CA ARG A 49 0.31 0.12 -3.21
C ARG A 49 1.51 -0.82 -3.09
N LEU A 50 1.90 -1.47 -4.20
CA LEU A 50 3.03 -2.41 -4.22
C LEU A 50 4.34 -1.70 -3.91
N ARG A 51 4.57 -0.50 -4.46
CA ARG A 51 5.80 0.24 -4.17
C ARG A 51 5.90 0.60 -2.70
N VAL A 52 4.80 1.04 -2.08
CA VAL A 52 4.77 1.29 -0.63
C VAL A 52 5.00 0.00 0.16
N ALA A 53 4.40 -1.12 -0.24
CA ALA A 53 4.60 -2.42 0.43
C ALA A 53 6.06 -2.89 0.36
N GLN A 54 6.72 -2.71 -0.80
CA GLN A 54 8.15 -3.00 -1.00
C GLN A 54 9.03 -2.13 -0.09
N LEU A 55 8.76 -0.83 -0.02
CA LEU A 55 9.52 0.11 0.81
C LEU A 55 9.32 -0.10 2.31
N ASN A 56 8.11 -0.49 2.72
CA ASN A 56 7.84 -0.88 4.10
C ASN A 56 8.42 -2.26 4.44
N GLY A 57 8.68 -3.12 3.47
CA GLY A 57 9.09 -4.51 3.71
C GLY A 57 8.02 -5.34 4.43
N CYS A 58 6.74 -4.99 4.27
CA CYS A 58 5.62 -5.68 4.90
C CYS A 58 5.24 -6.93 4.09
N ALA A 59 5.54 -8.13 4.60
CA ALA A 59 5.35 -9.39 3.88
C ALA A 59 3.87 -9.65 3.56
N PHE A 60 2.98 -9.45 4.54
CA PHE A 60 1.54 -9.52 4.36
C PHE A 60 1.04 -8.57 3.25
N CYS A 61 1.56 -7.34 3.24
CA CYS A 61 1.16 -6.33 2.27
C CYS A 61 1.62 -6.69 0.84
N LEU A 62 2.78 -7.34 0.69
CA LEU A 62 3.29 -7.82 -0.59
C LEU A 62 2.48 -8.99 -1.14
N ASP A 63 2.02 -9.88 -0.26
CA ASP A 63 1.18 -11.01 -0.67
C ASP A 63 -0.29 -10.63 -0.87
N TRP A 64 -0.73 -9.47 -0.35
CA TRP A 64 -2.07 -8.95 -0.57
C TRP A 64 -2.35 -8.84 -2.08
N ARG A 65 -3.37 -9.59 -2.52
CA ARG A 65 -3.86 -9.60 -3.90
C ARG A 65 -5.09 -8.72 -3.98
N THR A 66 -4.90 -7.50 -4.45
CA THR A 66 -6.04 -6.65 -4.80
C THR A 66 -6.69 -7.16 -6.08
N GLU A 67 -8.01 -7.17 -6.09
CA GLU A 67 -8.84 -7.40 -7.26
C GLU A 67 -9.81 -6.23 -7.39
N ARG A 68 -10.06 -5.77 -8.62
CA ARG A 68 -11.06 -4.75 -8.90
C ARG A 68 -11.89 -5.17 -10.10
N ASP A 69 -13.20 -5.20 -9.92
CA ASP A 69 -14.17 -5.64 -10.95
C ASP A 69 -13.84 -7.03 -11.53
N GLY A 70 -13.37 -7.96 -10.69
CA GLY A 70 -12.97 -9.30 -11.14
C GLY A 70 -11.60 -9.37 -11.82
N ARG A 71 -10.85 -8.26 -11.86
CA ARG A 71 -9.56 -8.15 -12.55
C ARG A 71 -8.41 -7.97 -11.58
N LYS A 72 -7.29 -8.60 -11.92
CA LYS A 72 -6.00 -8.46 -11.24
C LYS A 72 -4.99 -7.88 -12.22
N VAL A 73 -3.91 -7.30 -11.68
CA VAL A 73 -2.74 -6.96 -12.50
C VAL A 73 -2.12 -8.23 -13.06
N GLU A 74 -1.40 -8.08 -14.17
CA GLU A 74 -0.73 -9.18 -14.85
C GLU A 74 0.38 -9.82 -14.00
N ASP A 75 0.74 -11.06 -14.36
CA ASP A 75 1.90 -11.73 -13.79
C ASP A 75 3.17 -10.91 -14.06
N GLY A 76 4.08 -10.86 -13.07
CA GLY A 76 5.31 -10.08 -13.14
C GLY A 76 5.12 -8.57 -12.88
N PHE A 77 3.89 -8.08 -12.66
CA PHE A 77 3.66 -6.66 -12.35
C PHE A 77 4.42 -6.21 -11.10
N ALA A 78 4.51 -7.04 -10.06
CA ALA A 78 5.26 -6.71 -8.85
C ALA A 78 6.77 -6.52 -9.12
N ASP A 79 7.35 -7.32 -10.02
CA ASP A 79 8.75 -7.14 -10.45
C ASP A 79 8.90 -5.87 -11.27
N ALA A 80 7.95 -5.56 -12.15
CA ALA A 80 7.92 -4.31 -12.89
C ALA A 80 7.81 -3.08 -11.95
N VAL A 81 7.09 -3.18 -10.83
CA VAL A 81 7.04 -2.10 -9.81
C VAL A 81 8.38 -1.93 -9.11
N THR A 82 9.13 -3.01 -8.88
CA THR A 82 10.51 -2.91 -8.36
C THR A 82 11.39 -2.12 -9.33
N GLU A 83 11.26 -2.40 -10.62
CA GLU A 83 12.02 -1.78 -11.72
C GLU A 83 11.29 -0.57 -12.35
N TRP A 84 10.44 0.14 -11.59
CA TRP A 84 9.51 1.13 -12.13
C TRP A 84 10.20 2.25 -12.95
N ARG A 85 11.48 2.53 -12.70
CA ARG A 85 12.25 3.56 -13.42
C ARG A 85 12.56 3.19 -14.86
N THR A 86 12.75 1.90 -15.11
CA THR A 86 13.38 1.39 -16.34
C THR A 86 12.54 0.35 -17.05
N THR A 87 11.51 -0.19 -16.40
CA THR A 87 10.60 -1.16 -17.04
C THR A 87 9.87 -0.55 -18.23
N ASP A 88 9.74 -1.29 -19.32
CA ASP A 88 8.92 -0.91 -20.48
C ASP A 88 7.43 -1.31 -20.31
N ALA A 89 7.08 -1.99 -19.21
CA ALA A 89 5.71 -2.45 -18.96
C ALA A 89 4.76 -1.34 -18.51
N PHE A 90 5.27 -0.16 -18.13
CA PHE A 90 4.47 0.93 -17.56
C PHE A 90 4.26 2.06 -18.55
N ASP A 91 3.00 2.48 -18.66
CA ASP A 91 2.63 3.79 -19.19
C ASP A 91 2.99 4.91 -18.20
N ASP A 92 2.84 6.16 -18.64
CA ASP A 92 3.23 7.34 -17.86
C ASP A 92 2.49 7.42 -16.53
N ARG A 93 1.18 7.11 -16.53
CA ARG A 93 0.36 7.11 -15.31
C ARG A 93 0.87 6.06 -14.32
N THR A 94 0.99 4.80 -14.73
CA THR A 94 1.48 3.71 -13.86
C THR A 94 2.87 4.03 -13.29
N ARG A 95 3.76 4.57 -14.12
CA ARG A 95 5.12 4.97 -13.71
C ARG A 95 5.11 6.11 -12.70
N LEU A 96 4.32 7.16 -12.96
CA LEU A 96 4.18 8.30 -12.06
C LEU A 96 3.57 7.89 -10.72
N ALA A 97 2.64 6.94 -10.67
CA ALA A 97 2.10 6.43 -9.42
C ALA A 97 3.18 5.71 -8.58
N ALA A 98 4.05 4.91 -9.21
CA ALA A 98 5.18 4.28 -8.53
C ALA A 98 6.24 5.29 -8.08
N GLU A 99 6.57 6.28 -8.92
CA GLU A 99 7.46 7.39 -8.56
C GLU A 99 6.93 8.16 -7.35
N TYR A 100 5.65 8.53 -7.40
CA TYR A 100 5.00 9.29 -6.34
C TYR A 100 5.01 8.52 -5.02
N ALA A 101 4.63 7.23 -5.05
CA ALA A 101 4.69 6.37 -3.89
C ALA A 101 6.09 6.30 -3.27
N GLU A 102 7.14 6.16 -4.10
CA GLU A 102 8.50 6.11 -3.60
C GLU A 102 8.96 7.42 -2.97
N ARG A 103 8.77 8.55 -3.68
CA ARG A 103 9.16 9.87 -3.18
C ARG A 103 8.35 10.26 -1.96
N TYR A 104 7.04 10.00 -1.93
CA TYR A 104 6.20 10.25 -0.75
C TYR A 104 6.71 9.49 0.49
N VAL A 105 7.19 8.26 0.32
CA VAL A 105 7.66 7.43 1.44
C VAL A 105 9.09 7.78 1.88
N LEU A 106 9.98 8.12 0.95
CA LEU A 106 11.42 8.30 1.22
C LEU A 106 11.86 9.77 1.32
N ASP A 107 11.23 10.68 0.55
CA ASP A 107 11.60 12.09 0.45
C ASP A 107 10.41 12.98 0.02
N HIS A 108 9.39 13.07 0.88
CA HIS A 108 8.17 13.84 0.60
C HIS A 108 8.39 15.36 0.52
N HIS A 109 9.50 15.87 1.07
CA HIS A 109 9.90 17.26 0.92
C HIS A 109 10.52 17.55 -0.45
N GLY A 110 11.05 16.52 -1.11
CA GLY A 110 11.63 16.61 -2.44
C GLY A 110 10.63 16.64 -3.58
N LEU A 111 9.30 16.62 -3.35
CA LEU A 111 8.27 16.69 -4.40
C LEU A 111 8.18 18.12 -4.99
N ASP A 112 9.01 18.38 -6.00
CA ASP A 112 9.25 19.67 -6.64
C ASP A 112 8.24 20.03 -7.75
N GLU A 113 8.36 21.25 -8.29
CA GLU A 113 7.48 21.77 -9.34
C GLU A 113 7.47 20.87 -10.59
N GLU A 114 8.64 20.38 -11.02
CA GLU A 114 8.75 19.47 -12.17
C GLU A 114 7.95 18.16 -11.96
N PHE A 115 7.97 17.61 -10.74
CA PHE A 115 7.16 16.45 -10.41
C PHE A 115 5.67 16.76 -10.48
N TRP A 116 5.24 17.88 -9.89
CA TRP A 116 3.83 18.27 -9.88
C TRP A 116 3.31 18.65 -11.26
N ASP A 117 4.13 19.23 -12.13
CA ASP A 117 3.79 19.49 -13.53
C ASP A 117 3.51 18.18 -14.29
N ARG A 118 4.38 17.18 -14.15
CA ARG A 118 4.13 15.84 -14.72
C ARG A 118 2.90 15.18 -14.12
N MET A 119 2.74 15.21 -12.79
CA MET A 119 1.57 14.63 -12.13
C MET A 119 0.26 15.27 -12.62
N THR A 120 0.20 16.60 -12.68
CA THR A 120 -1.02 17.32 -13.07
C THR A 120 -1.31 17.27 -14.58
N ALA A 121 -0.31 16.97 -15.41
CA ALA A 121 -0.52 16.65 -16.83
C ALA A 121 -1.25 15.32 -17.04
N HIS A 122 -1.07 14.35 -16.14
CA HIS A 122 -1.63 13.00 -16.29
C HIS A 122 -2.80 12.69 -15.34
N TYR A 123 -2.89 13.39 -14.20
CA TYR A 123 -3.89 13.15 -13.15
C TYR A 123 -4.69 14.39 -12.82
N THR A 124 -5.98 14.19 -12.57
CA THR A 124 -6.84 15.20 -11.96
C THR A 124 -6.46 15.43 -10.50
N GLN A 125 -6.79 16.60 -9.95
CA GLN A 125 -6.58 16.88 -8.53
C GLN A 125 -7.27 15.84 -7.62
N ARG A 126 -8.45 15.35 -8.03
CA ARG A 126 -9.16 14.28 -7.31
C ARG A 126 -8.32 13.00 -7.26
N GLU A 127 -7.83 12.54 -8.40
CA GLU A 127 -6.99 11.34 -8.47
C GLU A 127 -5.71 11.49 -7.67
N ILE A 128 -5.08 12.68 -7.67
CA ILE A 128 -3.88 12.96 -6.85
C ILE A 128 -4.20 12.82 -5.36
N VAL A 129 -5.34 13.34 -4.90
CA VAL A 129 -5.77 13.18 -3.50
C VAL A 129 -6.08 11.72 -3.17
N GLU A 130 -6.79 11.00 -4.04
CA GLU A 130 -7.07 9.57 -3.88
C GLU A 130 -5.77 8.75 -3.80
N LEU A 131 -4.81 9.03 -4.68
CA LEU A 131 -3.51 8.39 -4.72
C LEU A 131 -2.70 8.68 -3.45
N SER A 132 -2.76 9.93 -2.96
CA SER A 132 -2.12 10.33 -1.71
C SER A 132 -2.73 9.60 -0.50
N MET A 133 -4.06 9.43 -0.47
CA MET A 133 -4.74 8.67 0.59
C MET A 133 -4.36 7.18 0.52
N CYS A 134 -4.28 6.60 -0.68
CA CYS A 134 -3.77 5.24 -0.88
C CYS A 134 -2.35 5.09 -0.31
N ILE A 135 -1.42 5.93 -0.77
CA ILE A 135 -0.03 5.88 -0.33
C ILE A 135 0.06 6.05 1.19
N GLY A 136 -0.62 7.06 1.76
CA GLY A 136 -0.61 7.35 3.19
C GLY A 136 -1.16 6.21 4.05
N SER A 137 -2.30 5.61 3.67
CA SER A 137 -2.88 4.47 4.37
C SER A 137 -1.94 3.25 4.34
N TRP A 138 -1.41 2.91 3.17
CA TRP A 138 -0.47 1.78 3.03
C TRP A 138 0.85 2.00 3.74
N LEU A 139 1.32 3.26 3.75
CA LEU A 139 2.51 3.66 4.48
C LEU A 139 2.29 3.44 5.98
N ALA A 140 1.23 4.01 6.54
CA ALA A 140 0.94 3.95 7.97
C ALA A 140 0.73 2.50 8.43
N PHE A 141 -0.18 1.77 7.78
CA PHE A 141 -0.61 0.45 8.24
C PHE A 141 0.42 -0.64 7.95
N GLY A 142 1.03 -0.62 6.76
CA GLY A 142 2.10 -1.55 6.41
C GLY A 142 3.33 -1.37 7.31
N ARG A 143 3.71 -0.12 7.61
CA ARG A 143 4.83 0.17 8.51
C ARG A 143 4.51 -0.21 9.94
N LEU A 144 3.29 0.03 10.42
CA LEU A 144 2.84 -0.42 11.74
C LEU A 144 2.96 -1.95 11.85
N ASN A 145 2.41 -2.69 10.89
CA ASN A 145 2.46 -4.15 10.90
C ASN A 145 3.91 -4.66 10.91
N ARG A 146 4.77 -4.07 10.09
CA ARG A 146 6.20 -4.42 10.05
C ARG A 146 6.94 -4.10 11.35
N VAL A 147 6.74 -2.90 11.90
CA VAL A 147 7.41 -2.43 13.13
C VAL A 147 7.03 -3.29 14.34
N LEU A 148 5.78 -3.74 14.38
CA LEU A 148 5.22 -4.61 15.42
C LEU A 148 5.37 -6.11 15.11
N GLY A 149 5.99 -6.47 13.98
CA GLY A 149 6.24 -7.85 13.54
C GLY A 149 4.99 -8.64 13.14
N LEU A 150 3.83 -8.01 13.03
CA LEU A 150 2.54 -8.66 12.78
C LEU A 150 2.48 -9.37 11.43
N ASP A 151 3.27 -8.89 10.47
CA ASP A 151 3.33 -9.42 9.11
C ASP A 151 4.17 -10.69 8.97
N THR A 152 4.99 -11.02 9.98
CA THR A 152 5.97 -12.12 9.95
C THR A 152 5.85 -13.10 11.11
N MET A 153 4.92 -12.87 12.04
CA MET A 153 4.65 -13.77 13.15
C MET A 153 4.07 -15.10 12.65
N CYS A 154 4.84 -16.18 12.83
CA CYS A 154 4.33 -17.53 12.63
C CYS A 154 3.35 -17.91 13.76
N VAL A 155 2.08 -18.10 13.41
CA VAL A 155 1.11 -18.76 14.28
C VAL A 155 1.38 -20.27 14.19
N VAL A 156 2.20 -20.82 15.08
CA VAL A 156 2.38 -22.28 15.16
C VAL A 156 1.16 -22.85 15.88
N PRO A 157 0.31 -23.67 15.23
CA PRO A 157 -0.76 -24.36 15.95
C PRO A 157 -0.11 -25.35 16.92
N ARG A 158 -0.34 -25.20 18.23
CA ARG A 158 0.03 -26.28 19.16
C ARG A 158 -0.85 -27.49 18.87
N ARG A 159 -0.21 -28.62 18.59
CA ARG A 159 -0.84 -29.94 18.47
C ARG A 159 -1.54 -30.35 19.76
#